data_AF-A0A932S9Y5-F1
#
_entry.id   AF-A0A932S9Y5-F1
#
_cell.length_a   1.000
_cell.length_b   1.000
_cell.length_c   1.000
_cell.angle_alpha   90.00
_cell.angle_beta   90.00
_cell.angle_gamma   90.00
#
_symmetry.space_group_name_H-M   'P 1'
#
loop_
_entity.id
_entity.type
_entity.pdbx_description
1 polymer ?
#
loop_
_entity_poly.entity_id
_entity_poly.type
_entity_poly.pdbx_seq_one_letter_code
_entity_poly.pdbx_strand_id
1 'polypeptide(L)'
;MRVRFLYLSLPFLFLIFLLCPPRLAAQEWKNPYETQYATVYYLKESDLNVFTRNIGRGLQFFGESQEKNPMLAKNRVDSIVERVKRILDMYPPNLHFKIYIYPTHRGLSLKYLAMGSFEKSPIAFYDHKTRAIYLSLSDTTDGVLAHEIAHAVINFFFPVPPPARMQEILAQYADKHLWGD
;
A
#
# COMPACT_ATOMS: atom_id res chain seq x y z
N MET A 1 -10.27 -59.94 -51.25
CA MET A 1 -9.21 -59.11 -51.87
C MET A 1 -8.54 -58.31 -50.77
N ARG A 2 -7.22 -58.47 -50.61
CA ARG A 2 -6.38 -57.81 -49.58
C ARG A 2 -6.24 -56.31 -49.87
N VAL A 3 -5.68 -55.59 -48.86
CA VAL A 3 -4.79 -54.41 -48.90
C VAL A 3 -5.36 -53.25 -48.06
N ARG A 4 -4.65 -52.52 -47.19
CA ARG A 4 -3.40 -52.62 -46.41
C ARG A 4 -3.52 -51.53 -45.33
N PHE A 5 -2.97 -51.77 -44.14
CA PHE A 5 -2.67 -50.77 -43.12
C PHE A 5 -1.70 -49.70 -43.68
N LEU A 6 -1.90 -48.43 -43.29
CA LEU A 6 -0.89 -47.37 -43.42
C LEU A 6 -0.74 -46.68 -42.06
N TYR A 7 0.35 -47.02 -41.39
CA TYR A 7 0.89 -46.31 -40.24
C TYR A 7 1.50 -45.00 -40.72
N LEU A 8 1.11 -43.88 -40.13
CA LEU A 8 1.94 -42.66 -40.13
C LEU A 8 2.32 -42.34 -38.69
N SER A 9 3.56 -42.68 -38.37
CA SER A 9 4.26 -42.26 -37.16
C SER A 9 4.72 -40.80 -37.30
N LEU A 10 4.30 -39.93 -36.38
CA LEU A 10 4.97 -38.65 -36.13
C LEU A 10 4.94 -38.34 -34.63
N PRO A 11 6.04 -38.53 -33.89
CA PRO A 11 6.16 -38.06 -32.51
C PRO A 11 6.53 -36.58 -32.56
N PHE A 12 5.54 -35.70 -32.67
CA PHE A 12 5.74 -34.25 -32.55
C PHE A 12 4.85 -33.69 -31.44
N LEU A 13 4.99 -34.26 -30.23
CA LEU A 13 4.21 -33.85 -29.07
C LEU A 13 5.03 -33.93 -27.78
N PHE A 14 6.31 -33.57 -27.86
CA PHE A 14 7.21 -33.51 -26.70
C PHE A 14 8.11 -32.27 -26.76
N LEU A 15 7.52 -31.09 -26.97
CA LEU A 15 8.25 -29.82 -26.74
C LEU A 15 7.32 -28.65 -26.38
N ILE A 16 6.31 -28.88 -25.53
CA ILE A 16 5.48 -27.80 -24.94
C ILE A 16 5.29 -28.06 -23.43
N PHE A 17 6.35 -28.39 -22.71
CA PHE A 17 6.30 -28.52 -21.24
C PHE A 17 7.40 -27.73 -20.49
N LEU A 18 8.19 -26.92 -21.18
CA LEU A 18 9.30 -26.14 -20.58
C LEU A 18 9.11 -24.62 -20.58
N LEU A 19 7.89 -24.13 -20.79
CA LEU A 19 7.53 -22.73 -20.58
C LEU A 19 6.50 -22.63 -19.44
N CYS A 20 6.83 -23.19 -18.28
CA CYS A 20 6.17 -22.74 -17.05
C CYS A 20 6.92 -21.48 -16.62
N PRO A 21 6.38 -20.26 -16.79
CA PRO A 21 6.99 -19.09 -16.18
C PRO A 21 7.13 -19.36 -14.68
N PRO A 22 8.23 -18.94 -14.03
CA PRO A 22 8.37 -19.08 -12.60
C PRO A 22 7.11 -18.51 -11.96
N ARG A 23 6.39 -19.34 -11.19
CA ARG A 23 5.31 -18.85 -10.33
C ARG A 23 5.96 -17.78 -9.46
N LEU A 24 5.62 -16.51 -9.72
CA LEU A 24 5.87 -15.42 -8.78
C LEU A 24 5.29 -15.92 -7.46
N ALA A 25 6.17 -16.27 -6.52
CA ALA A 25 5.76 -16.72 -5.21
C ALA A 25 4.79 -15.66 -4.67
N ALA A 26 3.55 -16.08 -4.37
CA ALA A 26 2.56 -15.17 -3.83
C ALA A 26 3.16 -14.57 -2.56
N GLN A 27 3.28 -13.24 -2.53
CA GLN A 27 3.88 -12.54 -1.41
C GLN A 27 2.98 -12.75 -0.18
N GLU A 28 3.43 -13.59 0.73
CA GLU A 28 2.69 -13.93 1.95
C GLU A 28 2.90 -12.83 2.99
N TRP A 29 1.80 -12.14 3.31
CA TRP A 29 1.78 -11.11 4.34
C TRP A 29 1.68 -11.79 5.70
N LYS A 30 2.52 -11.39 6.67
CA LYS A 30 2.37 -11.85 8.04
C LYS A 30 1.09 -11.27 8.65
N ASN A 31 0.63 -11.90 9.74
CA ASN A 31 -0.57 -11.53 10.50
C ASN A 31 -0.74 -9.99 10.54
N PRO A 32 -1.70 -9.44 9.79
CA PRO A 32 -1.92 -8.00 9.77
C PRO A 32 -2.32 -7.54 11.16
N TYR A 33 -2.04 -6.28 11.49
CA TYR A 33 -2.57 -5.69 12.70
C TYR A 33 -3.63 -4.64 12.36
N GLU A 34 -4.64 -4.59 13.21
CA GLU A 34 -5.74 -3.62 13.12
C GLU A 34 -5.44 -2.38 13.97
N THR A 35 -5.73 -1.22 13.40
CA THR A 35 -5.84 0.08 14.05
C THR A 35 -7.32 0.49 14.12
N GLN A 36 -7.63 1.68 14.62
CA GLN A 36 -9.01 2.18 14.55
C GLN A 36 -9.48 2.41 13.10
N TYR A 37 -8.55 2.82 12.22
CA TYR A 37 -8.88 3.30 10.87
C TYR A 37 -8.31 2.46 9.73
N ALA A 38 -7.46 1.49 10.02
CA ALA A 38 -6.74 0.75 9.01
C ALA A 38 -6.29 -0.64 9.44
N THR A 39 -6.22 -1.54 8.45
CA THR A 39 -5.54 -2.83 8.54
C THR A 39 -4.15 -2.73 7.91
N VAL A 40 -3.09 -3.03 8.66
CA VAL A 40 -1.72 -2.86 8.20
C VAL A 40 -1.06 -4.21 7.91
N TYR A 41 -0.58 -4.37 6.67
CA TYR A 41 0.08 -5.55 6.15
C TYR A 41 1.58 -5.30 5.98
N TYR A 42 2.40 -6.22 6.48
CA TYR A 42 3.86 -6.16 6.46
C TYR A 42 4.44 -7.57 6.33
N LEU A 43 5.71 -7.69 5.92
CA LEU A 43 6.35 -8.98 5.66
C LEU A 43 7.14 -9.48 6.87
N LYS A 44 7.83 -8.58 7.57
CA LYS A 44 8.66 -8.88 8.73
C LYS A 44 8.40 -7.89 9.84
N GLU A 45 8.51 -8.31 11.11
CA GLU A 45 8.36 -7.38 12.23
C GLU A 45 9.40 -6.24 12.22
N SER A 46 10.59 -6.50 11.67
CA SER A 46 11.58 -5.46 11.43
C SER A 46 11.04 -4.33 10.55
N ASP A 47 10.22 -4.65 9.56
CA ASP A 47 9.62 -3.69 8.64
C ASP A 47 8.62 -2.79 9.38
N LEU A 48 7.85 -3.38 10.29
CA LEU A 48 6.93 -2.65 11.16
C LEU A 48 7.67 -1.71 12.11
N ASN A 49 8.81 -2.13 12.67
CA ASN A 49 9.61 -1.27 13.53
C ASN A 49 10.20 -0.07 12.75
N VAL A 50 10.68 -0.30 11.52
CA VAL A 50 11.16 0.77 10.63
C VAL A 50 10.01 1.73 10.29
N PHE A 51 8.87 1.19 9.88
CA PHE A 51 7.67 1.98 9.60
C PHE A 51 7.28 2.85 10.78
N THR A 52 7.16 2.26 11.98
CA THR A 52 6.80 2.96 13.21
C THR A 52 7.73 4.15 13.47
N ARG A 53 9.04 3.95 13.33
CA ARG A 53 10.04 5.04 13.48
C ARG A 53 9.91 6.13 12.42
N ASN A 54 9.63 5.74 11.18
CA ASN A 54 9.47 6.66 10.06
C ASN A 54 8.24 7.57 10.20
N ILE A 55 7.15 7.07 10.80
CA ILE A 55 5.88 7.78 10.98
C ILE A 55 5.72 8.45 12.37
N GLY A 56 6.82 8.61 13.10
CA GLY A 56 6.82 9.15 14.46
C GLY A 56 7.69 10.38 14.68
N ARG A 57 8.23 10.99 13.61
CA ARG A 57 9.20 12.09 13.76
C ARG A 57 8.55 13.37 14.29
N GLY A 58 7.32 13.68 13.87
CA GLY A 58 6.55 14.81 14.41
C GLY A 58 5.90 14.54 15.77
N LEU A 59 5.89 13.29 16.23
CA LEU A 59 5.28 12.85 17.49
C LEU A 59 6.31 12.64 18.62
N GLN A 60 7.56 13.09 18.44
CA GLN A 60 8.68 12.91 19.39
C GLN A 60 8.43 13.50 20.79
N PHE A 61 7.37 14.27 20.99
CA PHE A 61 6.93 14.68 22.34
C PHE A 61 6.40 13.53 23.22
N PHE A 62 6.17 12.34 22.66
CA PHE A 62 5.68 11.16 23.40
C PHE A 62 6.72 10.03 23.42
N GLY A 63 7.66 10.08 24.39
CA GLY A 63 8.36 8.92 24.99
C GLY A 63 9.18 7.99 24.07
N GLU A 64 10.50 8.16 24.08
CA GLU A 64 11.49 7.43 23.27
C GLU A 64 11.71 5.94 23.64
N SER A 65 11.11 5.43 24.72
CA SER A 65 11.47 4.10 25.28
C SER A 65 10.64 2.91 24.77
N GLN A 66 9.73 3.08 23.81
CA GLN A 66 8.78 2.03 23.38
C GLN A 66 8.85 1.61 21.89
N GLU A 67 10.00 1.73 21.23
CA GLU A 67 10.13 1.44 19.77
C GLU A 67 9.71 0.02 19.32
N LYS A 68 9.62 -0.96 20.23
CA LYS A 68 9.23 -2.35 19.90
C LYS A 68 7.76 -2.66 20.16
N ASN A 69 6.95 -1.71 20.63
CA ASN A 69 5.55 -1.97 20.95
C ASN A 69 4.67 -1.80 19.70
N PRO A 70 4.01 -2.85 19.18
CA PRO A 70 3.09 -2.73 18.05
C PRO A 70 1.95 -1.73 18.30
N MET A 71 1.59 -1.49 19.56
CA MET A 71 0.63 -0.47 19.95
C MET A 71 1.07 0.94 19.54
N LEU A 72 2.38 1.20 19.53
CA LEU A 72 2.92 2.50 19.12
C LEU A 72 2.66 2.76 17.63
N ALA A 73 2.83 1.74 16.79
CA ALA A 73 2.54 1.83 15.36
C ALA A 73 1.07 2.16 15.13
N LYS A 74 0.16 1.47 15.84
CA LYS A 74 -1.28 1.71 15.79
C LYS A 74 -1.63 3.15 16.15
N ASN A 75 -1.17 3.59 17.32
CA ASN A 75 -1.44 4.94 17.83
C ASN A 75 -0.91 6.04 16.89
N ARG A 76 0.24 5.82 16.25
CA ARG A 76 0.81 6.78 15.29
C ARG A 76 -0.02 6.86 14.01
N VAL A 77 -0.43 5.73 13.44
CA VAL A 77 -1.33 5.71 12.28
C VAL A 77 -2.65 6.41 12.63
N ASP A 78 -3.28 6.05 13.74
CA ASP A 78 -4.55 6.64 14.16
C ASP A 78 -4.43 8.15 14.41
N SER A 79 -3.33 8.60 15.05
CA SER A 79 -3.06 10.03 15.25
C SER A 79 -2.90 10.80 13.95
N ILE A 80 -2.23 10.23 12.94
CA ILE A 80 -2.10 10.85 11.62
C ILE A 80 -3.46 10.93 10.95
N VAL A 81 -4.27 9.86 10.99
CA VAL A 81 -5.63 9.88 10.43
C VAL A 81 -6.49 10.97 11.06
N GLU A 82 -6.49 11.07 12.38
CA GLU A 82 -7.26 12.12 13.07
C GLU A 82 -6.78 13.53 12.73
N ARG A 83 -5.47 13.71 12.58
CA ARG A 83 -4.91 15.01 12.20
C ARG A 83 -5.29 15.37 10.77
N VAL A 84 -5.20 14.44 9.82
CA VAL A 84 -5.62 14.65 8.44
C VAL A 84 -7.11 14.98 8.36
N LYS A 85 -7.98 14.24 9.05
CA LYS A 85 -9.42 14.54 9.14
C LYS A 85 -9.68 15.97 9.62
N ARG A 86 -8.95 16.42 10.64
CA ARG A 86 -9.05 17.78 11.19
C ARG A 86 -8.55 18.84 10.21
N ILE A 87 -7.40 18.63 9.57
CA ILE A 87 -6.82 19.59 8.61
C ILE A 87 -7.76 19.79 7.42
N LEU A 88 -8.37 18.71 6.94
CA LEU A 88 -9.30 18.75 5.82
C LEU A 88 -10.73 19.13 6.22
N ASP A 89 -11.03 19.16 7.52
CA ASP A 89 -12.39 19.28 8.07
C ASP A 89 -13.37 18.24 7.47
N MET A 90 -12.89 16.99 7.34
CA MET A 90 -13.62 15.88 6.73
C MET A 90 -13.68 14.67 7.66
N TYR A 91 -14.89 14.24 7.99
CA TYR A 91 -15.15 13.18 8.96
C TYR A 91 -15.99 12.04 8.36
N PRO A 92 -15.43 11.27 7.42
CA PRO A 92 -16.17 10.17 6.81
C PRO A 92 -16.60 9.12 7.84
N PRO A 93 -17.87 8.69 7.85
CA PRO A 93 -18.30 7.60 8.71
C PRO A 93 -17.68 6.27 8.24
N ASN A 94 -17.35 5.39 9.18
CA ASN A 94 -16.81 4.05 8.89
C ASN A 94 -15.54 4.05 8.01
N LEU A 95 -14.67 5.05 8.18
CA LEU A 95 -13.37 5.08 7.52
C LEU A 95 -12.55 3.87 7.94
N HIS A 96 -12.30 2.95 7.01
CA HIS A 96 -11.39 1.82 7.21
C HIS A 96 -10.69 1.46 5.91
N PHE A 97 -9.36 1.57 5.87
CA PHE A 97 -8.56 1.29 4.66
C PHE A 97 -7.43 0.30 4.95
N LYS A 98 -6.71 -0.12 3.92
CA LYS A 98 -5.57 -1.04 4.06
C LYS A 98 -4.26 -0.29 3.88
N ILE A 99 -3.21 -0.71 4.58
CA ILE A 99 -1.85 -0.21 4.34
C ILE A 99 -0.96 -1.40 4.02
N TYR A 100 -0.29 -1.37 2.88
CA TYR A 100 0.68 -2.38 2.46
C TYR A 100 2.09 -1.81 2.48
N ILE A 101 2.93 -2.39 3.34
CA ILE A 101 4.28 -1.92 3.59
C ILE A 101 5.27 -2.76 2.78
N TYR A 102 5.91 -2.14 1.79
CA TYR A 102 6.97 -2.76 1.00
C TYR A 102 8.35 -2.39 1.55
N PRO A 103 9.26 -3.36 1.76
CA PRO A 103 10.60 -3.05 2.25
C PRO A 103 11.42 -2.16 1.33
N THR A 104 11.14 -2.18 0.02
CA THR A 104 11.90 -1.44 -1.00
C THR A 104 10.99 -0.84 -2.06
N HIS A 105 11.42 0.27 -2.65
CA HIS A 105 10.71 0.95 -3.74
C HIS A 105 10.50 0.04 -4.95
N ARG A 106 11.44 -0.87 -5.20
CA ARG A 106 11.31 -1.89 -6.25
C ARG A 106 10.07 -2.78 -6.06
N GLY A 107 9.81 -3.23 -4.83
CA GLY A 107 8.63 -4.05 -4.54
C GLY A 107 7.32 -3.30 -4.79
N LEU A 108 7.26 -2.04 -4.35
CA LEU A 108 6.15 -1.14 -4.63
C LEU A 108 5.95 -0.91 -6.14
N SER A 109 7.04 -0.66 -6.87
CA SER A 109 7.02 -0.44 -8.32
C SER A 109 6.46 -1.63 -9.09
N LEU A 110 6.84 -2.86 -8.70
CA LEU A 110 6.29 -4.07 -9.30
C LEU A 110 4.77 -4.19 -9.06
N LYS A 111 4.30 -3.81 -7.86
CA LYS A 111 2.86 -3.78 -7.55
C LYS A 111 2.13 -2.72 -8.39
N TYR A 112 2.70 -1.53 -8.53
CA TYR A 112 2.15 -0.43 -9.33
C TYR A 112 2.04 -0.80 -10.82
N LEU A 113 3.09 -1.41 -11.38
CA LEU A 113 3.08 -1.95 -12.74
C LEU A 113 2.03 -3.04 -12.93
N ALA A 114 1.90 -3.96 -11.96
CA ALA A 114 0.91 -5.03 -12.00
C ALA A 114 -0.55 -4.52 -11.93
N MET A 115 -0.76 -3.27 -11.50
CA MET A 115 -2.06 -2.60 -11.55
C MET A 115 -2.38 -1.96 -12.91
N GLY A 116 -1.48 -2.12 -13.90
CA GLY A 116 -1.67 -1.61 -15.26
C GLY A 116 -1.18 -0.18 -15.49
N SER A 117 -0.44 0.39 -14.54
CA SER A 117 0.16 1.72 -14.69
C SER A 117 1.53 1.60 -15.34
N PHE A 118 1.77 2.32 -16.44
CA PHE A 118 3.04 2.30 -17.17
C PHE A 118 3.90 3.55 -16.89
N GLU A 119 3.42 4.44 -16.03
CA GLU A 119 4.14 5.63 -15.60
C GLU A 119 5.21 5.29 -14.57
N LYS A 120 6.07 6.28 -14.27
CA LYS A 120 7.06 6.15 -13.21
C LYS A 120 6.36 5.89 -11.88
N SER A 121 6.68 4.77 -11.23
CA SER A 121 6.10 4.43 -9.92
C SER A 121 6.36 5.54 -8.90
N PRO A 122 5.33 6.03 -8.20
CA PRO A 122 5.51 6.95 -7.09
C PRO A 122 6.18 6.22 -5.90
N ILE A 123 6.54 6.99 -4.86
CA ILE A 123 7.15 6.46 -3.62
C ILE A 123 6.11 5.88 -2.65
N ALA A 124 4.86 6.31 -2.80
CA ALA A 124 3.65 5.77 -2.18
C ALA A 124 2.46 6.10 -3.10
N PHE A 125 1.35 5.40 -2.94
CA PHE A 125 0.09 5.75 -3.60
C PHE A 125 -1.13 5.13 -2.91
N TYR A 126 -2.25 5.82 -2.99
CA TYR A 126 -3.58 5.32 -2.65
C TYR A 126 -4.30 4.76 -3.88
N ASP A 127 -4.74 3.50 -3.81
CA ASP A 127 -5.65 2.91 -4.79
C ASP A 127 -7.10 3.00 -4.29
N HIS A 128 -7.88 3.87 -4.92
CA HIS A 128 -9.30 4.06 -4.65
C HIS A 128 -10.12 2.76 -4.78
N LYS A 129 -9.80 1.89 -5.76
CA LYS A 129 -10.61 0.70 -6.04
C LYS A 129 -10.50 -0.32 -4.91
N THR A 130 -9.30 -0.49 -4.37
CA THR A 130 -9.04 -1.45 -3.29
C THR A 130 -9.03 -0.83 -1.90
N ARG A 131 -9.16 0.51 -1.82
CA ARG A 131 -9.09 1.31 -0.59
C ARG A 131 -7.82 0.99 0.18
N ALA A 132 -6.70 1.04 -0.54
CA ALA A 132 -5.42 0.60 -0.02
C ALA A 132 -4.33 1.64 -0.31
N ILE A 133 -3.56 1.94 0.72
CA ILE A 133 -2.32 2.69 0.64
C ILE A 133 -1.19 1.70 0.43
N TYR A 134 -0.34 1.97 -0.54
CA TYR A 134 0.86 1.21 -0.83
C TYR A 134 2.06 2.12 -0.62
N LEU A 135 3.01 1.70 0.23
CA LEU A 135 4.15 2.54 0.60
C LEU A 135 5.45 1.76 0.59
N SER A 136 6.56 2.47 0.33
CA SER A 136 7.89 1.92 0.50
C SER A 136 8.56 2.42 1.78
N LEU A 137 9.10 1.50 2.59
CA LEU A 137 9.79 1.85 3.84
C LEU A 137 10.94 2.83 3.65
N SER A 138 11.69 2.76 2.55
CA SER A 138 12.83 3.64 2.29
C SER A 138 12.44 5.11 2.18
N ASP A 139 11.23 5.37 1.72
CA ASP A 139 10.76 6.70 1.30
C ASP A 139 9.61 7.21 2.17
N THR A 140 9.10 6.39 3.09
CA THR A 140 7.96 6.74 3.94
C THR A 140 8.39 7.70 5.06
N THR A 141 7.58 8.74 5.25
CA THR A 141 7.63 9.69 6.36
C THR A 141 6.20 9.94 6.86
N ASP A 142 6.05 10.62 8.00
CA ASP A 142 4.74 11.07 8.49
C ASP A 142 3.95 11.80 7.39
N GLY A 143 4.62 12.72 6.67
CA GLY A 143 4.02 13.54 5.62
C GLY A 143 3.57 12.75 4.40
N VAL A 144 4.41 11.82 3.91
CA VAL A 144 4.05 10.91 2.82
C VAL A 144 2.84 10.06 3.20
N LEU A 145 2.80 9.53 4.42
CA LEU A 145 1.65 8.75 4.87
C LEU A 145 0.40 9.65 5.00
N ALA A 146 0.54 10.87 5.50
CA ALA A 146 -0.56 11.83 5.60
C ALA A 146 -1.13 12.23 4.24
N HIS A 147 -0.28 12.42 3.22
CA HIS A 147 -0.69 12.65 1.83
C HIS A 147 -1.61 11.53 1.33
N GLU A 148 -1.19 10.27 1.50
CA GLU A 148 -1.99 9.12 1.05
C GLU A 148 -3.26 8.92 1.89
N ILE A 149 -3.20 9.20 3.19
CA ILE A 149 -4.39 9.20 4.07
C ILE A 149 -5.37 10.30 3.64
N ALA A 150 -4.91 11.46 3.21
CA ALA A 150 -5.77 12.52 2.70
C ALA A 150 -6.56 12.04 1.48
N HIS A 151 -5.91 11.34 0.54
CA HIS A 151 -6.64 10.68 -0.54
C HIS A 151 -7.70 9.70 -0.02
N ALA A 152 -7.37 8.86 0.95
CA ALA A 152 -8.36 7.95 1.56
C ALA A 152 -9.54 8.72 2.17
N VAL A 153 -9.29 9.71 3.03
CA VAL A 153 -10.32 10.53 3.68
C VAL A 153 -11.22 11.21 2.66
N ILE A 154 -10.66 11.87 1.65
CA ILE A 154 -11.42 12.55 0.59
C ILE A 154 -12.32 11.55 -0.15
N ASN A 155 -11.77 10.39 -0.51
CA ASN A 155 -12.51 9.38 -1.29
C ASN A 155 -13.58 8.63 -0.48
N PHE A 156 -13.48 8.61 0.85
CA PHE A 156 -14.54 8.12 1.72
C PHE A 156 -15.59 9.20 2.03
N PHE A 157 -15.18 10.47 2.06
CA PHE A 157 -16.06 11.57 2.42
C PHE A 157 -17.01 11.95 1.27
N PHE A 158 -16.51 11.99 0.04
CA PHE A 158 -17.32 12.31 -1.13
C PHE A 158 -17.89 11.04 -1.78
N PRO A 159 -19.22 10.96 -2.01
CA PRO A 159 -19.83 9.83 -2.72
C PRO A 159 -19.29 9.67 -4.15
N VAL A 160 -18.92 10.79 -4.78
CA VAL A 160 -18.24 10.83 -6.07
C VAL A 160 -16.91 11.56 -5.83
N PRO A 161 -15.76 10.92 -6.11
CA PRO A 161 -14.46 11.54 -5.88
C PRO A 161 -14.34 12.89 -6.60
N PRO A 162 -13.77 13.92 -5.94
CA PRO A 162 -13.47 15.19 -6.60
C PRO A 162 -12.47 15.01 -7.76
N PRO A 163 -12.32 15.99 -8.66
CA PRO A 163 -11.30 15.95 -9.72
C PRO A 163 -9.90 15.69 -9.16
N ALA A 164 -9.10 14.85 -9.82
CA ALA A 164 -7.79 14.40 -9.32
C ALA A 164 -6.89 15.55 -8.86
N ARG A 165 -6.82 16.64 -9.64
CA ARG A 165 -6.03 17.83 -9.29
C ARG A 165 -6.45 18.48 -7.97
N MET A 166 -7.75 18.48 -7.65
CA MET A 166 -8.24 18.99 -6.38
C MET A 166 -7.84 18.07 -5.23
N GLN A 167 -7.90 16.75 -5.44
CA GLN A 167 -7.45 15.79 -4.43
C GLN A 167 -5.96 15.97 -4.11
N GLU A 168 -5.11 16.13 -5.13
CA GLU A 168 -3.67 16.38 -4.94
C GLU A 168 -3.40 17.67 -4.15
N ILE A 169 -4.13 18.76 -4.45
CA ILE A 169 -3.96 20.03 -3.72
C ILE A 169 -4.30 19.84 -2.24
N LEU A 170 -5.39 19.15 -1.93
CA LEU A 170 -5.81 18.88 -0.56
C LEU A 170 -4.84 17.93 0.15
N ALA A 171 -4.33 16.91 -0.55
CA ALA A 171 -3.35 15.98 0.00
C ALA A 171 -2.02 16.65 0.31
N GLN A 172 -1.52 17.52 -0.58
CA GLN A 172 -0.33 18.34 -0.34
C GLN A 172 -0.52 19.31 0.82
N TYR A 173 -1.73 19.87 0.97
CA TYR A 173 -2.07 20.72 2.12
C TYR A 173 -2.03 19.92 3.43
N ALA A 174 -2.63 18.73 3.46
CA ALA A 174 -2.61 17.84 4.62
C ALA A 174 -1.19 17.39 5.02
N ASP A 175 -0.35 17.02 4.05
CA ASP A 175 1.07 16.70 4.26
C ASP A 175 1.81 17.88 4.91
N LYS A 176 1.77 19.05 4.25
CA LYS A 176 2.52 20.24 4.69
C LYS A 176 2.10 20.75 6.07
N HIS A 177 0.82 20.63 6.42
CA HIS A 177 0.25 21.13 7.66
C HIS A 177 0.07 20.05 8.73
N LEU A 178 0.56 18.83 8.50
CA LEU A 178 0.37 17.69 9.40
C LEU A 178 0.73 18.05 10.85
N TRP A 179 1.89 18.68 11.06
CA TRP A 179 2.37 19.09 12.38
C TRP A 179 2.47 20.61 12.57
N GLY A 180 1.98 21.39 11.62
CA GLY A 180 1.88 22.85 11.74
C GLY A 180 0.54 23.22 12.37
N ASP A 181 0.53 24.22 13.26
CA ASP A 181 -0.68 24.86 13.76
C ASP A 181 -1.28 25.82 12.71
#